data_AF-A0AAW5NRU1-F1
#
_entry.id   AF-A0AAW5NRU1-F1
#
_cell.length_a   1.000
_cell.length_b   1.000
_cell.length_c   1.000
_cell.angle_alpha   90.00
_cell.angle_beta   90.00
_cell.angle_gamma   90.00
#
_symmetry.space_group_name_H-M   'P 1'
#
loop_
_entity.id
_entity.type
_entity.pdbx_description
1 polymer ?
#
loop_
_entity_poly.entity_id
_entity_poly.type
_entity_poly.pdbx_seq_one_letter_code
_entity_poly.pdbx_strand_id
1 'polypeptide(L)'
;MNNLENATAHYCGQCKRKLPLDAFYFNKRRQCFDRYCKDCRKERSRIYYQKKEDTQYVNERTGYPVITRTEDPEKRTELILHAMQVVRASVLQKCKKQREEEAMRE
;
A
#
# COMPACT_ATOMS: atom_id res chain seq x y z
N MET A 1 1.66 -18.92 -31.71
CA MET A 1 2.65 -19.03 -30.60
C MET A 1 3.96 -18.50 -31.15
N ASN A 2 4.34 -17.25 -30.85
CA ASN A 2 5.45 -16.61 -31.56
C ASN A 2 6.42 -15.89 -30.61
N ASN A 3 7.70 -16.28 -30.74
CA ASN A 3 8.91 -15.49 -30.47
C ASN A 3 9.29 -15.18 -29.01
N LEU A 4 9.46 -16.20 -28.16
CA LEU A 4 10.18 -16.04 -26.88
C LEU A 4 11.54 -16.74 -26.82
N GLU A 5 11.93 -17.52 -27.84
CA GLU A 5 13.04 -18.48 -27.66
C GLU A 5 14.45 -17.98 -28.01
N ASN A 6 14.66 -16.74 -28.47
CA ASN A 6 16.03 -16.29 -28.80
C ASN A 6 16.40 -14.83 -28.42
N ALA A 7 15.59 -14.15 -27.61
CA ALA A 7 15.97 -12.82 -27.12
C ALA A 7 16.63 -12.93 -25.74
N THR A 8 17.95 -13.15 -25.68
CA THR A 8 18.70 -13.18 -24.41
C THR A 8 18.74 -11.83 -23.70
N ALA A 9 18.33 -10.76 -24.39
CA ALA A 9 18.32 -9.41 -23.86
C ALA A 9 17.14 -8.59 -24.39
N HIS A 10 16.66 -7.66 -23.56
CA HIS A 10 15.52 -6.79 -23.80
C HIS A 10 15.91 -5.32 -23.49
N TYR A 11 15.23 -4.37 -24.13
CA TYR A 11 15.52 -2.94 -23.95
C TYR A 11 14.66 -2.36 -22.83
N CYS A 12 15.31 -1.67 -21.89
CA CYS A 12 14.58 -0.93 -20.87
C CYS A 12 13.98 0.35 -21.45
N GLY A 13 12.67 0.54 -21.29
CA GLY A 13 11.96 1.74 -21.75
C GLY A 13 12.43 3.05 -21.09
N GLN A 14 13.10 2.97 -19.93
CA GLN A 14 13.59 4.13 -19.18
C GLN A 14 15.06 4.43 -19.50
N CYS A 15 15.99 3.55 -19.13
CA CYS A 15 17.43 3.80 -19.32
C CYS A 15 17.94 3.48 -20.73
N LYS A 16 17.08 2.96 -21.63
CA LYS A 16 17.38 2.63 -23.04
C LYS A 16 18.52 1.61 -23.25
N ARG A 17 19.06 1.03 -22.18
CA ARG A 17 20.07 -0.02 -22.22
C ARG A 17 19.46 -1.36 -22.65
N LYS A 18 20.20 -2.11 -23.47
CA LYS A 18 19.97 -3.53 -23.75
C LYS A 18 20.49 -4.33 -22.55
N LEU A 19 19.60 -5.03 -21.85
CA LEU A 19 19.90 -5.75 -20.63
C LEU A 19 19.42 -7.20 -20.73
N PRO A 20 20.05 -8.15 -20.03
CA PRO A 20 19.58 -9.53 -20.00
C PRO A 20 18.15 -9.64 -19.44
N LEU A 21 17.43 -10.70 -19.81
CA LEU A 21 16.02 -10.87 -19.43
C LEU A 21 15.80 -10.96 -17.92
N ASP A 22 16.77 -11.49 -17.18
CA ASP A 22 16.78 -11.57 -15.72
C ASP A 22 16.77 -10.20 -15.03
N ALA A 23 17.20 -9.14 -15.73
CA ALA A 23 17.12 -7.76 -15.26
C ALA A 23 15.70 -7.20 -15.31
N PHE A 24 14.72 -7.94 -15.84
CA PHE A 24 13.31 -7.56 -15.92
C PHE A 24 12.43 -8.47 -15.07
N TYR A 25 11.26 -7.98 -14.68
CA TYR A 25 10.24 -8.83 -14.06
C TYR A 25 9.45 -9.55 -15.15
N PHE A 26 9.11 -10.82 -14.94
CA PHE A 26 8.22 -11.55 -15.83
C PHE A 26 6.75 -11.36 -15.42
N ASN A 27 5.92 -10.83 -16.31
CA ASN A 27 4.50 -10.63 -16.05
C ASN A 27 3.70 -11.88 -16.45
N LYS A 28 3.31 -12.67 -15.45
CA LYS A 28 2.52 -13.91 -15.64
C LYS A 28 1.16 -13.68 -16.29
N ARG A 29 0.53 -12.51 -16.10
CA ARG A 29 -0.77 -12.20 -16.72
C ARG A 29 -0.65 -11.90 -18.21
N ARG A 30 0.42 -11.19 -18.61
CA ARG A 30 0.63 -10.77 -20.01
C ARG A 30 1.59 -11.69 -20.77
N GLN A 31 2.17 -12.69 -20.09
CA GLN A 31 3.16 -13.63 -20.63
C GLN A 31 4.34 -12.92 -21.31
N CYS A 32 4.80 -11.80 -20.74
CA CYS A 32 5.89 -11.00 -21.30
C CYS A 32 6.75 -10.39 -20.20
N PHE A 33 8.00 -10.05 -20.55
CA PHE A 33 8.87 -9.27 -19.67
C PHE A 33 8.36 -7.83 -19.54
N ASP A 34 8.61 -7.24 -18.38
CA ASP A 34 8.20 -5.88 -18.08
C ASP A 34 8.94 -4.86 -18.96
N ARG A 35 8.32 -3.70 -19.19
CA ARG A 35 8.88 -2.63 -20.03
C ARG A 35 10.13 -1.99 -19.41
N TYR A 36 10.22 -2.02 -18.09
CA TYR A 36 11.30 -1.38 -17.33
C TYR A 36 12.11 -2.42 -16.56
N CYS A 37 13.43 -2.26 -16.52
CA CYS A 37 14.28 -3.12 -15.72
C CYS A 37 14.05 -2.91 -14.22
N LYS A 38 14.47 -3.89 -13.42
CA LYS A 38 14.36 -3.89 -11.95
C LYS A 38 14.98 -2.64 -11.34
N ASP A 39 16.11 -2.17 -11.83
CA ASP A 39 16.79 -0.98 -11.29
C ASP A 39 16.02 0.31 -11.56
N CYS A 40 15.52 0.50 -12.79
CA CYS A 40 14.68 1.66 -13.11
C CYS A 40 13.36 1.65 -12.33
N ARG A 41 12.82 0.47 -12.01
CA ARG A 41 11.66 0.32 -11.11
C ARG A 41 12.02 0.73 -9.69
N LYS A 42 13.14 0.25 -9.14
CA LYS A 42 13.63 0.63 -7.81
C LYS A 42 13.83 2.14 -7.70
N GLU A 43 14.49 2.75 -8.69
CA GLU A 43 14.75 4.18 -8.69
C GLU A 43 13.45 5.00 -8.78
N ARG A 44 12.52 4.61 -9.66
CA ARG A 44 11.21 5.26 -9.74
C ARG A 44 10.45 5.15 -8.42
N SER A 45 10.49 3.98 -7.76
CA SER A 45 9.88 3.81 -6.44
C SER A 45 10.56 4.72 -5.40
N ARG A 46 11.90 4.78 -5.38
CA ARG A 46 12.66 5.66 -4.50
C ARG A 46 12.25 7.12 -4.68
N ILE A 47 12.23 7.64 -5.90
CA ILE A 47 11.79 9.01 -6.21
C ILE A 47 10.34 9.24 -5.79
N TYR A 48 9.45 8.28 -6.04
CA TYR A 48 8.05 8.39 -5.63
C TYR A 48 7.93 8.50 -4.10
N TYR A 49 8.63 7.66 -3.34
CA TYR A 49 8.57 7.70 -1.88
C TYR A 49 9.28 8.92 -1.29
N GLN A 50 10.39 9.38 -1.88
CA GLN A 50 11.03 10.63 -1.48
C GLN A 50 10.08 11.82 -1.65
N LYS A 51 9.44 11.94 -2.82
CA LYS A 51 8.41 12.96 -3.05
C LYS A 51 7.18 12.79 -2.17
N LYS A 52 6.86 11.55 -1.79
CA LYS A 52 5.74 11.24 -0.88
C LYS A 52 6.07 11.64 0.56
N GLU A 53 7.30 11.49 1.03
CA GLU A 53 7.72 12.05 2.32
C GLU A 53 7.64 13.58 2.28
N ASP A 54 8.12 14.21 1.20
CA ASP A 54 8.05 15.67 1.02
C ASP A 54 6.60 16.20 0.99
N THR A 55 5.62 15.37 0.54
CA THR A 55 4.20 15.76 0.46
C THR A 55 3.34 15.26 1.63
N GLN A 56 3.68 14.15 2.28
CA GLN A 56 2.98 13.64 3.47
C GLN A 56 3.39 14.36 4.75
N TYR A 57 4.54 15.04 4.75
CA TYR A 57 4.96 15.94 5.82
C TYR A 57 4.54 17.40 5.56
N VAL A 58 3.66 17.65 4.59
CA VAL A 58 2.82 18.85 4.69
C VAL A 58 1.92 18.59 5.90
N ASN A 59 2.15 19.35 6.96
CA ASN A 59 1.31 19.48 8.14
C ASN A 59 -0.12 19.88 7.76
N GLU A 60 -0.84 18.99 7.07
CA GLU A 60 -2.27 19.08 6.94
C GLU A 60 -2.77 18.89 8.36
N ARG A 61 -3.18 20.01 8.97
CA ARG A 61 -3.83 20.03 10.28
C ARG A 61 -5.05 19.13 10.14
N THR A 62 -4.89 17.86 10.49
CA THR A 62 -6.00 16.92 10.54
C THR A 62 -7.05 17.57 11.42
N GLY A 63 -8.27 17.77 10.92
CA GLY A 63 -9.37 18.38 11.70
C GLY A 63 -9.81 17.54 12.91
N TYR A 64 -9.07 16.48 13.21
CA TYR A 64 -9.28 15.53 14.30
C TYR A 64 -7.96 15.26 15.04
N PRO A 65 -8.03 14.96 16.34
CA PRO A 65 -6.86 14.65 17.14
C PRO A 65 -6.24 13.31 16.71
N VAL A 66 -4.92 13.31 16.51
CA VAL A 66 -4.14 12.08 16.29
C VAL A 66 -3.52 11.69 17.62
N ILE A 67 -4.01 10.61 18.24
CA ILE A 67 -3.65 10.17 19.60
C ILE A 67 -2.13 10.10 19.81
N THR A 68 -1.38 9.57 18.82
CA THR A 68 0.09 9.44 18.89
C THR A 68 0.84 10.76 18.81
N ARG A 69 0.20 11.83 18.30
CA ARG A 69 0.73 13.20 18.21
C ARG A 69 0.27 14.08 19.36
N THR A 70 -0.60 13.59 20.25
CA THR A 70 -1.03 14.33 21.44
C THR A 70 0.10 14.36 22.46
N GLU A 71 0.70 15.54 22.66
CA GLU A 71 1.80 15.76 23.60
C GLU A 71 1.34 15.66 25.05
N ASP A 72 0.16 16.21 25.36
CA ASP A 72 -0.45 16.13 26.69
C ASP A 72 -0.76 14.67 27.08
N PRO A 73 -0.09 14.11 28.11
CA PRO A 73 -0.27 12.73 28.54
C PRO A 73 -1.68 12.41 29.03
N GLU A 74 -2.35 13.36 29.70
CA GLU A 74 -3.69 13.15 30.24
C GLU A 74 -4.69 13.07 29.09
N LYS A 75 -4.64 14.05 28.18
CA LYS A 75 -5.50 14.06 27.00
C LYS A 75 -5.25 12.86 26.09
N ARG A 76 -4.00 12.44 25.94
CA ARG A 76 -3.66 11.23 25.18
C ARG A 76 -4.30 9.99 25.80
N THR A 77 -4.24 9.85 27.12
CA THR A 77 -4.84 8.73 27.86
C THR A 77 -6.36 8.71 27.72
N GLU A 78 -7.01 9.87 27.86
CA GLU A 78 -8.45 10.03 27.64
C GLU A 78 -8.88 9.56 26.24
N LEU A 79 -8.17 10.00 25.20
CA LEU A 79 -8.45 9.61 23.82
C LEU A 79 -8.26 8.09 23.59
N ILE A 80 -7.24 7.48 24.20
CA ILE A 80 -7.01 6.02 24.14
C ILE A 80 -8.19 5.28 24.75
N LEU A 81 -8.61 5.67 25.95
CA LEU A 81 -9.72 5.03 26.65
C LEU A 81 -11.02 5.15 25.86
N HIS A 82 -11.30 6.35 25.32
CA HIS A 82 -12.47 6.57 24.48
C HIS A 82 -12.45 5.70 23.22
N ALA A 83 -11.31 5.64 22.51
CA ALA A 83 -11.17 4.80 21.32
C ALA A 83 -11.42 3.31 21.64
N MET A 84 -10.90 2.81 22.77
CA MET A 84 -11.16 1.44 23.21
C MET A 84 -12.63 1.17 23.48
N GLN A 85 -13.35 2.12 24.10
CA GLN A 85 -14.79 2.00 24.34
C GLN A 85 -15.58 1.94 23.03
N VAL A 86 -15.29 2.85 22.08
CA VAL A 86 -15.94 2.89 20.77
C VAL A 86 -15.72 1.58 19.99
N VAL A 87 -14.50 1.06 20.00
CA VAL A 87 -14.19 -0.22 19.33
C VAL A 87 -14.98 -1.37 19.95
N ARG A 88 -15.03 -1.47 21.29
CA ARG A 88 -15.82 -2.50 21.97
C ARG A 88 -17.31 -2.43 21.60
N ALA A 89 -17.89 -1.24 21.63
CA ALA A 89 -19.29 -1.03 21.25
C ALA A 89 -19.55 -1.42 19.79
N SER A 90 -18.65 -1.04 18.88
CA SER A 90 -18.76 -1.41 17.45
C SER A 90 -18.69 -2.92 17.24
N VAL A 91 -17.77 -3.61 17.93
CA VAL A 91 -17.65 -5.08 17.84
C VAL A 91 -18.94 -5.75 18.33
N LEU A 92 -19.47 -5.34 19.48
CA LEU A 92 -20.72 -5.88 20.01
C LEU A 92 -21.89 -5.68 19.04
N GLN A 93 -22.01 -4.49 18.45
CA GLN A 93 -23.06 -4.19 17.47
C GLN A 93 -22.93 -5.06 16.22
N LYS A 94 -21.70 -5.23 15.70
CA LYS A 94 -21.44 -6.09 14.54
C LYS A 94 -21.76 -7.55 14.83
N CYS A 95 -21.34 -8.08 15.99
CA CYS A 95 -21.66 -9.44 16.40
C CYS A 95 -23.17 -9.66 16.53
N LYS A 96 -23.92 -8.71 17.10
CA LYS A 96 -25.38 -8.77 17.19
C LYS A 96 -26.02 -8.83 15.80
N LYS A 97 -25.62 -7.93 14.89
CA LYS A 97 -26.12 -7.90 13.51
C LYS A 97 -25.83 -9.20 12.76
N GLN A 98 -24.65 -9.78 12.93
CA GLN A 98 -24.29 -11.06 12.31
C GLN A 98 -25.20 -12.20 12.77
N ARG A 99 -25.47 -12.30 14.09
CA ARG A 99 -26.40 -13.29 14.64
C ARG A 99 -27.82 -13.11 14.13
N GLU A 100 -28.30 -11.88 14.02
CA GLU A 100 -29.62 -11.57 13.45
C GLU A 100 -29.70 -11.95 11.96
N GLU A 101 -28.64 -11.68 11.18
CA GLU A 101 -28.58 -12.08 9.78
C GLU A 101 -28.46 -13.60 9.59
N GLU A 102 -27.75 -14.31 10.48
CA GLU A 102 -27.70 -15.78 10.50
C GLU A 102 -29.08 -16.37 10.80
N ALA A 103 -29.78 -15.87 11.83
CA ALA A 103 -31.12 -16.30 12.19
C ALA A 103 -32.19 -16.01 11.11
N MET A 104 -31.98 -15.02 10.24
CA MET A 104 -32.86 -14.76 9.08
C MET A 104 -32.53 -15.61 7.85
N ARG A 105 -31.37 -16.29 7.84
CA ARG A 105 -30.95 -17.18 6.74
C ARG A 105 -31.30 -18.65 6.99
N GLU A 106 -31.64 -19.00 8.24
CA GLU A 106 -32.17 -20.31 8.67
C GLU A 106 -33.70 -20.34 8.59
#